data_AF-A0A947PB56-F1
#
_entry.id   AF-A0A947PB56-F1
#
_cell.length_a   1.000
_cell.length_b   1.000
_cell.length_c   1.000
_cell.angle_alpha   90.00
_cell.angle_beta   90.00
_cell.angle_gamma   90.00
#
_symmetry.space_group_name_H-M   'P 1'
#
loop_
_entity.id
_entity.type
_entity.pdbx_description
1 polymer ?
#
loop_
_entity_poly.entity_id
_entity_poly.type
_entity_poly.pdbx_seq_one_letter_code
_entity_poly.pdbx_strand_id
1 'polypeptide(L)'
;MKKKFVQVVMMGDSITWSSNVPFGQRYGDYIEQELQAHLGDRVLVDVAICGDGGDTVGQALERLERDVLVYDPDAVLINLGGNNMLREINYAEKDLHAIVGGIRKQCPQARIILETVPTVIEKLHCYRKHPDIIKAGGLMRILKTRTHRMIRRVAKQYELPLHDRFGIFQAAVAKQKNMNDQLICKDGIHLTVAGNRYFALSAAKTLTECLESLPKLPAKSAVVWLRRAETNPAFSECCRALREGGLELFLRSAGTWVRLMLQQARSCARRAECLATNQAMRSLAKRVAALAAAFSALQRALPGEFHQPLPSDKVDNITWALTQLKAAPRDHRVDQMQKHLRTISYNPR
;
A
#
# COMPACT_ATOMS: atom_id res chain seq x y z
N MET A 1 23.12 3.96 -18.71
CA MET A 1 23.20 4.78 -17.48
C MET A 1 22.51 4.05 -16.33
N LYS A 2 23.02 4.15 -15.10
CA LYS A 2 22.36 3.58 -13.91
C LYS A 2 21.08 4.38 -13.64
N LYS A 3 19.95 3.69 -13.43
CA LYS A 3 18.71 4.37 -13.03
C LYS A 3 18.85 4.83 -11.59
N LYS A 4 18.25 5.98 -11.25
CA LYS A 4 18.05 6.36 -9.85
C LYS A 4 16.86 5.58 -9.30
N PHE A 5 16.75 5.48 -7.98
CA PHE A 5 15.63 4.80 -7.34
C PHE A 5 14.95 5.76 -6.37
N VAL A 6 13.61 5.68 -6.31
CA VAL A 6 12.80 6.37 -5.30
C VAL A 6 11.94 5.35 -4.60
N GLN A 7 12.07 5.26 -3.28
CA GLN A 7 11.19 4.49 -2.43
C GLN A 7 10.22 5.39 -1.69
N VAL A 8 8.94 5.20 -1.96
CA VAL A 8 7.86 5.71 -1.12
C VAL A 8 7.31 4.54 -0.30
N VAL A 9 7.04 4.78 0.98
CA VAL A 9 6.29 3.85 1.83
C VAL A 9 4.99 4.52 2.24
N MET A 10 3.88 3.79 2.15
CA MET A 10 2.58 4.23 2.64
C MET A 10 2.22 3.40 3.87
N MET A 11 2.21 4.05 5.02
CA MET A 11 1.85 3.45 6.30
C MET A 11 0.42 3.84 6.66
N GLY A 12 -0.42 2.85 6.96
CA GLY A 12 -1.78 3.15 7.35
C GLY A 12 -2.65 1.94 7.62
N ASP A 13 -3.95 2.11 7.45
CA ASP A 13 -4.96 1.10 7.72
C ASP A 13 -5.59 0.49 6.44
N SER A 14 -6.86 0.08 6.49
CA SER A 14 -7.60 -0.46 5.35
C SER A 14 -7.77 0.54 4.20
N ILE A 15 -7.80 1.85 4.47
CA ILE A 15 -7.87 2.89 3.42
C ILE A 15 -6.56 2.90 2.64
N THR A 16 -5.43 2.82 3.35
CA THR A 16 -4.09 2.74 2.74
C THR A 16 -3.92 1.43 1.97
N TRP A 17 -4.40 0.32 2.52
CA TRP A 17 -4.39 -0.97 1.82
C TRP A 17 -5.25 -0.94 0.54
N SER A 18 -6.34 -0.17 0.54
CA SER A 18 -7.33 -0.13 -0.55
C SER A 18 -7.93 -1.53 -0.78
N SER A 19 -8.42 -2.15 0.29
CA SER A 19 -8.86 -3.55 0.32
C SER A 19 -10.02 -3.90 -0.62
N ASN A 20 -10.66 -2.92 -1.25
CA ASN A 20 -11.89 -3.09 -2.03
C ASN A 20 -11.69 -2.85 -3.54
N VAL A 21 -10.45 -2.66 -4.01
CA VAL A 21 -10.13 -2.45 -5.44
C VAL A 21 -8.98 -3.36 -5.89
N PRO A 22 -8.94 -3.78 -7.16
CA PRO A 22 -7.89 -4.68 -7.62
C PRO A 22 -6.50 -4.02 -7.64
N PHE A 23 -5.45 -4.84 -7.70
CA PHE A 23 -4.10 -4.37 -7.99
C PHE A 23 -4.05 -3.59 -9.32
N GLY A 24 -3.22 -2.55 -9.37
CA GLY A 24 -3.17 -1.59 -10.47
C GLY A 24 -4.16 -0.43 -10.34
N GLN A 25 -5.10 -0.50 -9.39
CA GLN A 25 -6.16 0.49 -9.17
C GLN A 25 -6.26 0.97 -7.72
N ARG A 26 -5.31 0.57 -6.86
CA ARG A 26 -5.25 1.03 -5.46
C ARG A 26 -4.70 2.44 -5.37
N TYR A 27 -4.94 3.10 -4.24
CA TYR A 27 -4.41 4.44 -3.98
C TYR A 27 -2.91 4.55 -4.25
N GLY A 28 -2.12 3.63 -3.70
CA GLY A 28 -0.67 3.61 -3.91
C GLY A 28 -0.23 3.17 -5.31
N ASP A 29 -1.04 2.39 -6.04
CA ASP A 29 -0.72 2.02 -7.42
C ASP A 29 -0.79 3.25 -8.33
N TYR A 30 -1.81 4.09 -8.14
CA TYR A 30 -1.90 5.37 -8.87
C TYR A 30 -0.78 6.33 -8.46
N ILE A 31 -0.41 6.41 -7.18
CA ILE A 31 0.76 7.22 -6.77
C ILE A 31 2.04 6.73 -7.47
N GLU A 32 2.27 5.42 -7.54
CA GLU A 32 3.45 4.86 -8.24
C GLU A 32 3.45 5.26 -9.72
N GLN A 33 2.31 5.15 -10.40
CA GLN A 33 2.15 5.51 -11.81
C GLN A 33 2.40 7.01 -12.06
N GLU A 34 1.79 7.89 -11.26
CA GLU A 34 1.89 9.34 -11.42
C GLU A 34 3.31 9.83 -11.13
N LEU A 35 3.95 9.32 -10.06
CA LEU A 35 5.35 9.64 -9.76
C LEU A 35 6.29 9.12 -10.85
N GLN A 36 6.08 7.91 -11.35
CA GLN A 36 6.90 7.34 -12.42
C GLN A 36 6.76 8.14 -13.71
N ALA A 37 5.55 8.58 -14.06
CA ALA A 37 5.28 9.43 -15.21
C ALA A 37 5.96 10.80 -15.06
N HIS A 38 5.91 11.40 -13.86
CA HIS A 38 6.52 12.70 -13.59
C HIS A 38 8.06 12.65 -13.59
N LEU A 39 8.66 11.65 -12.94
CA LEU A 39 10.12 11.54 -12.78
C LEU A 39 10.83 10.91 -14.00
N GLY A 40 10.07 10.28 -14.89
CA GLY A 40 10.53 9.73 -16.15
C GLY A 40 11.42 8.47 -16.02
N ASP A 41 11.82 7.92 -17.17
CA ASP A 41 12.45 6.59 -17.27
C ASP A 41 13.83 6.44 -16.62
N ARG A 42 14.46 7.57 -16.26
CA ARG A 42 15.76 7.62 -15.57
C ARG A 42 15.64 7.29 -14.09
N VAL A 43 14.43 7.35 -13.53
CA VAL A 43 14.13 7.00 -12.15
C VAL A 43 13.23 5.77 -12.16
N LEU A 44 13.54 4.78 -11.32
CA LEU A 44 12.61 3.71 -10.98
C LEU A 44 11.90 4.08 -9.67
N VAL A 45 10.60 4.27 -9.74
CA VAL A 45 9.77 4.53 -8.55
C VAL A 45 9.25 3.20 -8.00
N ASP A 46 9.29 3.04 -6.70
CA ASP A 46 8.60 1.96 -5.99
C ASP A 46 7.76 2.53 -4.85
N VAL A 47 6.48 2.15 -4.81
CA VAL A 47 5.58 2.49 -3.71
C VAL A 47 5.26 1.21 -2.93
N ALA A 48 5.69 1.17 -1.67
CA ALA A 48 5.37 0.09 -0.75
C ALA A 48 4.07 0.43 0.01
N ILE A 49 3.01 -0.33 -0.27
CA ILE A 49 1.69 -0.11 0.33
C ILE A 49 1.55 -0.96 1.59
N CYS A 50 1.92 -0.39 2.73
CA CYS A 50 1.98 -1.04 4.04
C CYS A 50 0.78 -0.67 4.93
N GLY A 51 -0.42 -0.66 4.35
CA GLY A 51 -1.67 -0.53 5.10
C GLY A 51 -2.12 -1.87 5.69
N ASP A 52 -2.59 -1.93 6.94
CA ASP A 52 -3.20 -3.14 7.52
C ASP A 52 -4.59 -2.88 8.10
N GLY A 53 -5.54 -3.77 7.81
CA GLY A 53 -6.96 -3.50 8.00
C GLY A 53 -7.33 -3.35 9.48
N GLY A 54 -7.98 -2.24 9.83
CA GLY A 54 -8.47 -2.00 11.19
C GLY A 54 -7.44 -1.47 12.19
N ASP A 55 -6.19 -1.26 11.75
CA ASP A 55 -5.11 -0.78 12.60
C ASP A 55 -5.40 0.58 13.24
N THR A 56 -5.10 0.67 14.54
CA THR A 56 -4.93 1.94 15.25
C THR A 56 -3.52 2.50 15.04
N VAL A 57 -3.29 3.76 15.45
CA VAL A 57 -1.93 4.35 15.44
C VAL A 57 -0.94 3.51 16.26
N GLY A 58 -1.36 2.98 17.43
CA GLY A 58 -0.51 2.17 18.29
C GLY A 58 -0.11 0.84 17.64
N GLN A 59 -1.06 0.14 17.02
CA GLN A 59 -0.78 -1.10 16.27
C GLN A 59 0.14 -0.84 15.07
N ALA A 60 -0.02 0.30 14.39
CA ALA A 60 0.87 0.71 13.33
C ALA A 60 2.30 0.99 13.86
N LEU A 61 2.43 1.61 15.04
CA LEU A 61 3.73 1.84 15.68
C LEU A 61 4.49 0.54 15.97
N GLU A 62 3.81 -0.51 16.43
CA GLU A 62 4.42 -1.83 16.73
C GLU A 62 5.11 -2.46 15.51
N ARG A 63 4.63 -2.14 14.30
CA ARG A 63 5.16 -2.67 13.04
C ARG A 63 6.00 -1.65 12.26
N LEU A 64 6.36 -0.50 12.85
CA LEU A 64 7.12 0.56 12.18
C LEU A 64 8.43 0.05 11.55
N GLU A 65 9.20 -0.74 12.31
CA GLU A 65 10.47 -1.30 11.85
C GLU A 65 10.28 -2.19 10.62
N ARG A 66 9.34 -3.14 10.74
CA ARG A 66 9.02 -4.14 9.72
C ARG A 66 8.43 -3.51 8.46
N ASP A 67 7.54 -2.54 8.60
CA ASP A 67 6.70 -2.07 7.49
C ASP A 67 7.19 -0.76 6.88
N VAL A 68 8.08 -0.03 7.54
CA VAL A 68 8.58 1.26 7.04
C VAL A 68 10.10 1.29 7.03
N LEU A 69 10.75 1.08 8.18
CA LEU A 69 12.18 1.38 8.30
C LEU A 69 13.06 0.37 7.55
N VAL A 70 12.63 -0.89 7.43
CA VAL A 70 13.32 -1.91 6.63
C VAL A 70 13.49 -1.49 5.16
N TYR A 71 12.60 -0.62 4.67
CA TYR A 71 12.64 -0.14 3.32
C TYR A 71 13.70 0.93 3.11
N ASP A 72 14.25 1.63 4.12
CA ASP A 72 15.09 2.81 3.90
C ASP A 72 14.41 3.82 2.92
N PRO A 73 13.24 4.38 3.31
CA PRO A 73 12.41 5.19 2.41
C PRO A 73 13.01 6.56 2.09
N ASP A 74 12.71 7.07 0.90
CA ASP A 74 12.91 8.48 0.53
C ASP A 74 11.72 9.34 0.96
N ALA A 75 10.51 8.76 0.99
CA ALA A 75 9.33 9.39 1.54
C ALA A 75 8.41 8.38 2.24
N VAL A 76 7.68 8.85 3.25
CA VAL A 76 6.66 8.10 3.99
C VAL A 76 5.36 8.90 4.00
N LEU A 77 4.30 8.33 3.42
CA LEU A 77 2.92 8.79 3.57
C LEU A 77 2.28 8.07 4.74
N ILE A 78 1.67 8.81 5.66
CA ILE A 78 1.06 8.23 6.87
C ILE A 78 -0.42 8.60 6.92
N ASN A 79 -1.28 7.59 6.84
CA ASN A 79 -2.73 7.73 7.01
C ASN A 79 -3.22 6.80 8.13
N LEU A 80 -3.32 7.34 9.33
CA LEU A 80 -3.70 6.62 10.55
C LEU A 80 -4.67 7.44 11.41
N GLY A 81 -5.36 6.77 12.32
CA GLY A 81 -6.24 7.41 13.32
C GLY A 81 -7.73 7.33 13.00
N GLY A 82 -8.11 6.79 11.83
CA GLY A 82 -9.52 6.50 11.51
C GLY A 82 -10.12 5.48 12.49
N ASN A 83 -9.42 4.36 12.72
CA ASN A 83 -9.87 3.32 13.65
C ASN A 83 -9.77 3.74 15.13
N ASN A 84 -8.96 4.75 15.45
CA ASN A 84 -8.86 5.28 16.82
C ASN A 84 -10.12 6.03 17.27
N MET A 85 -11.03 6.39 16.35
CA MET A 85 -12.30 7.03 16.71
C MET A 85 -13.13 6.19 17.68
N LEU A 86 -12.98 4.87 17.63
CA LEU A 86 -13.69 3.91 18.47
C LEU A 86 -12.80 3.27 19.54
N ARG A 87 -11.48 3.46 19.45
CA ARG A 87 -10.48 2.71 20.22
C ARG A 87 -9.31 3.62 20.58
N GLU A 88 -8.93 3.68 21.85
CA GLU A 88 -7.59 4.17 22.25
C GLU A 88 -7.21 5.59 21.78
N ILE A 89 -8.19 6.49 21.59
CA ILE A 89 -7.92 7.84 21.06
C ILE A 89 -6.95 8.65 21.93
N ASN A 90 -6.87 8.33 23.23
CA ASN A 90 -6.03 9.04 24.19
C ASN A 90 -4.53 8.80 23.96
N TYR A 91 -4.14 7.68 23.35
CA TYR A 91 -2.74 7.35 23.05
C TYR A 91 -2.34 7.64 21.61
N ALA A 92 -3.33 7.78 20.71
CA ALA A 92 -3.11 7.95 19.28
C ALA A 92 -2.14 9.08 18.92
N GLU A 93 -2.19 10.21 19.62
CA GLU A 93 -1.30 11.34 19.35
C GLU A 93 0.14 11.05 19.77
N LYS A 94 0.31 10.48 20.97
CA LYS A 94 1.62 10.05 21.49
C LYS A 94 2.26 9.02 20.56
N ASP A 95 1.47 8.05 20.09
CA ASP A 95 1.97 7.01 19.20
C ASP A 95 2.32 7.58 17.82
N LEU A 96 1.55 8.56 17.32
CA LEU A 96 1.88 9.25 16.07
C LEU A 96 3.18 10.06 16.21
N HIS A 97 3.41 10.71 17.36
CA HIS A 97 4.70 11.33 17.67
C HIS A 97 5.84 10.31 17.66
N ALA A 98 5.64 9.12 18.24
CA ALA A 98 6.64 8.06 18.24
C ALA A 98 6.94 7.53 16.83
N ILE A 99 5.93 7.38 15.97
CA ILE A 99 6.12 7.02 14.55
C ILE A 99 6.98 8.07 13.83
N VAL A 100 6.58 9.35 13.91
CA VAL A 100 7.31 10.44 13.24
C VAL A 100 8.75 10.55 13.78
N GLY A 101 8.92 10.48 15.10
CA GLY A 101 10.24 10.51 15.74
C GLY A 101 11.12 9.33 15.35
N GLY A 102 10.54 8.13 15.28
CA GLY A 102 11.23 6.91 14.84
C GLY A 102 11.74 7.02 13.42
N ILE A 103 10.90 7.49 12.49
CA ILE A 103 11.29 7.70 11.08
C ILE A 103 12.40 8.76 10.98
N ARG A 104 12.26 9.92 11.65
CA ARG A 104 13.29 10.97 11.62
C ARG A 104 14.63 10.50 12.18
N LYS A 105 14.59 9.68 13.24
CA LYS A 105 15.80 9.16 13.88
C LYS A 105 16.53 8.15 12.99
N GLN A 106 15.80 7.24 12.35
CA GLN A 106 16.39 6.12 11.62
C GLN A 106 16.58 6.39 10.11
N CYS A 107 15.74 7.25 9.54
CA CYS A 107 15.76 7.65 8.14
C CYS A 107 15.68 9.19 8.04
N PRO A 108 16.70 9.94 8.51
CA PRO A 108 16.66 11.40 8.59
C PRO A 108 16.48 12.08 7.22
N GLN A 109 16.80 11.39 6.12
CA GLN A 109 16.56 11.85 4.76
C GLN A 109 15.10 11.73 4.31
N ALA A 110 14.31 10.88 4.96
CA ALA A 110 12.96 10.56 4.52
C ALA A 110 12.03 11.75 4.70
N ARG A 111 11.25 12.08 3.67
CA ARG A 111 10.19 13.08 3.74
C ARG A 111 8.94 12.44 4.32
N ILE A 112 8.41 13.01 5.40
CA ILE A 112 7.20 12.49 6.05
C ILE A 112 6.04 13.39 5.67
N ILE A 113 4.97 12.79 5.15
CA ILE A 113 3.73 13.49 4.79
C ILE A 113 2.60 12.83 5.59
N LEU A 114 1.85 13.65 6.31
CA LEU A 114 0.66 13.17 7.04
C LEU A 114 -0.59 13.35 6.18
N GLU A 115 -1.51 12.40 6.30
CA GLU A 115 -2.79 12.43 5.59
C GLU A 115 -3.96 12.36 6.56
N THR A 116 -4.92 13.26 6.41
CA THR A 116 -6.23 13.11 7.05
C THR A 116 -7.03 11.98 6.42
N VAL A 117 -8.02 11.43 7.13
CA VAL A 117 -9.00 10.50 6.55
C VAL A 117 -9.89 11.27 5.57
N PRO A 118 -10.19 10.77 4.35
CA PRO A 118 -10.98 11.50 3.36
C PRO A 118 -12.34 11.98 3.86
N THR A 119 -13.12 11.08 4.45
CA THR A 119 -14.46 11.35 4.98
C THR A 119 -15.00 10.08 5.65
N VAL A 120 -16.15 10.20 6.30
CA VAL A 120 -17.03 9.08 6.64
C VAL A 120 -18.47 9.45 6.26
N ILE A 121 -19.10 8.67 5.39
CA ILE A 121 -20.52 8.80 5.06
C ILE A 121 -21.32 8.08 6.14
N GLU A 122 -21.69 8.83 7.17
CA GLU A 122 -22.26 8.30 8.41
C GLU A 122 -23.49 7.40 8.20
N LYS A 123 -24.39 7.75 7.26
CA LYS A 123 -25.58 6.94 6.96
C LYS A 123 -25.25 5.52 6.44
N LEU A 124 -24.08 5.32 5.86
CA LEU A 124 -23.64 4.05 5.26
C LEU A 124 -22.74 3.23 6.21
N HIS A 125 -22.11 3.87 7.18
CA HIS A 125 -21.11 3.24 8.03
C HIS A 125 -21.71 2.20 8.98
N CYS A 126 -20.99 1.10 9.22
CA CYS A 126 -21.43 0.03 10.13
C CYS A 126 -21.59 0.52 11.59
N TYR A 127 -20.70 1.39 12.04
CA TYR A 127 -20.72 1.96 13.41
C TYR A 127 -21.69 3.13 13.64
N ARG A 128 -22.52 3.51 12.66
CA ARG A 128 -23.42 4.67 12.78
C ARG A 128 -24.42 4.58 13.94
N LYS A 129 -24.74 3.36 14.39
CA LYS A 129 -25.67 3.10 15.50
C LYS A 129 -24.97 2.81 16.83
N HIS A 130 -23.64 2.90 16.90
CA HIS A 130 -22.92 2.60 18.12
C HIS A 130 -23.24 3.64 19.21
N PRO A 131 -23.60 3.25 20.45
CA PRO A 131 -24.03 4.20 21.49
C PRO A 131 -23.04 5.33 21.76
N ASP A 132 -21.74 5.00 21.86
CA ASP A 132 -20.69 6.01 22.10
C ASP A 132 -20.52 6.99 20.93
N ILE A 133 -20.76 6.52 19.70
CA ILE A 133 -20.71 7.37 18.50
C ILE A 133 -21.87 8.36 18.52
N ILE A 134 -23.08 7.88 18.84
CA ILE A 134 -24.27 8.74 18.96
C ILE A 134 -24.05 9.78 20.07
N LYS A 135 -23.58 9.35 21.24
CA LYS A 135 -23.29 10.23 22.39
C LYS A 135 -22.22 11.28 22.05
N ALA A 136 -21.24 10.93 21.22
CA ALA A 136 -20.20 11.85 20.76
C ALA A 136 -20.67 12.79 19.61
N GLY A 137 -21.92 12.65 19.14
CA GLY A 137 -22.51 13.47 18.09
C GLY A 137 -22.14 13.04 16.67
N GLY A 138 -21.86 11.75 16.48
CA GLY A 138 -21.66 11.13 15.17
C GLY A 138 -20.20 10.91 14.76
N LEU A 139 -19.99 10.00 13.81
CA LEU A 139 -18.66 9.63 13.30
C LEU A 139 -17.93 10.85 12.73
N MET A 140 -18.65 11.67 11.97
CA MET A 140 -18.06 12.86 11.36
C MET A 140 -17.58 13.89 12.37
N ARG A 141 -18.28 14.02 13.50
CA ARG A 141 -17.86 14.92 14.58
C ARG A 141 -16.59 14.41 15.25
N ILE A 142 -16.51 13.12 15.57
CA ILE A 142 -15.31 12.52 16.16
C ILE A 142 -14.12 12.66 15.20
N LEU A 143 -14.32 12.31 13.93
CA LEU A 143 -13.27 12.39 12.92
C LEU A 143 -12.69 13.80 12.82
N LYS A 144 -13.55 14.82 12.74
CA LYS A 144 -13.12 16.23 12.66
C LYS A 144 -12.45 16.71 13.95
N THR A 145 -13.07 16.47 15.10
CA THR A 145 -12.68 17.11 16.36
C THR A 145 -11.54 16.40 17.07
N ARG A 146 -11.34 15.11 16.80
CA ARG A 146 -10.28 14.30 17.40
C ARG A 146 -9.22 13.93 16.35
N THR A 147 -9.54 13.06 15.40
CA THR A 147 -8.56 12.48 14.46
C THR A 147 -7.89 13.54 13.58
N HIS A 148 -8.67 14.35 12.84
CA HIS A 148 -8.10 15.37 11.95
C HIS A 148 -7.39 16.49 12.70
N ARG A 149 -7.92 16.87 13.87
CA ARG A 149 -7.26 17.86 14.74
C ARG A 149 -5.90 17.35 15.22
N MET A 150 -5.81 16.09 15.65
CA MET A 150 -4.56 15.43 16.03
C MET A 150 -3.57 15.43 14.87
N ILE A 151 -3.95 14.90 13.71
CA ILE A 151 -3.07 14.83 12.52
C ILE A 151 -2.54 16.21 12.14
N ARG A 152 -3.41 17.23 12.08
CA ARG A 152 -3.02 18.60 11.74
C ARG A 152 -2.08 19.21 12.79
N ARG A 153 -2.29 18.94 14.08
CA ARG A 153 -1.40 19.41 15.16
C ARG A 153 -0.02 18.79 15.04
N VAL A 154 0.06 17.47 14.86
CA VAL A 154 1.34 16.77 14.71
C VAL A 154 2.06 17.24 13.45
N ALA A 155 1.36 17.39 12.32
CA ALA A 155 1.92 17.94 11.10
C ALA A 155 2.52 19.33 11.34
N LYS A 156 1.77 20.23 12.00
CA LYS A 156 2.25 21.57 12.33
C LYS A 156 3.46 21.56 13.27
N GLN A 157 3.42 20.76 14.33
CA GLN A 157 4.48 20.72 15.34
C GLN A 157 5.82 20.23 14.76
N TYR A 158 5.77 19.31 13.82
CA TYR A 158 6.96 18.81 13.13
C TYR A 158 7.25 19.54 11.82
N GLU A 159 6.45 20.55 11.43
CA GLU A 159 6.58 21.24 10.13
C GLU A 159 6.55 20.26 8.93
N LEU A 160 5.65 19.29 9.00
CA LEU A 160 5.46 18.29 7.94
C LEU A 160 4.44 18.78 6.91
N PRO A 161 4.64 18.47 5.62
CA PRO A 161 3.57 18.59 4.63
C PRO A 161 2.34 17.79 5.06
N LEU A 162 1.17 18.37 4.82
CA LEU A 162 -0.13 17.76 5.10
C LEU A 162 -0.89 17.57 3.79
N HIS A 163 -1.18 16.33 3.43
CA HIS A 163 -2.15 16.02 2.39
C HIS A 163 -3.54 15.93 3.03
N ASP A 164 -4.25 17.07 3.10
CA ASP A 164 -5.58 17.19 3.73
C ASP A 164 -6.68 16.62 2.84
N ARG A 165 -6.71 15.30 2.70
CA ARG A 165 -7.73 14.54 1.96
C ARG A 165 -9.15 14.90 2.41
N PHE A 166 -9.33 15.26 3.68
CA PHE A 166 -10.62 15.71 4.19
C PHE A 166 -11.05 17.04 3.55
N GLY A 167 -10.18 18.05 3.58
CA GLY A 167 -10.43 19.33 2.92
C GLY A 167 -10.66 19.17 1.42
N ILE A 168 -9.84 18.35 0.75
CA ILE A 168 -9.97 18.02 -0.68
C ILE A 168 -11.34 17.40 -0.98
N PHE A 169 -11.78 16.44 -0.17
CA PHE A 169 -13.09 15.81 -0.31
C PHE A 169 -14.23 16.81 -0.13
N GLN A 170 -14.19 17.64 0.92
CA GLN A 170 -15.23 18.64 1.19
C GLN A 170 -15.35 19.65 0.04
N ALA A 171 -14.22 20.08 -0.52
CA ALA A 171 -14.21 20.96 -1.70
C ALA A 171 -14.82 20.28 -2.94
N ALA A 172 -14.57 18.99 -3.14
CA ALA A 172 -15.13 18.21 -4.24
C ALA A 172 -16.67 18.10 -4.14
N VAL A 173 -17.19 17.72 -2.98
CA VAL A 173 -18.65 17.55 -2.78
C VAL A 173 -19.40 18.88 -2.80
N ALA A 174 -18.76 19.98 -2.40
CA ALA A 174 -19.33 21.32 -2.51
C ALA A 174 -19.51 21.75 -3.97
N LYS A 175 -18.60 21.31 -4.87
CA LYS A 175 -18.69 21.59 -6.31
C LYS A 175 -19.66 20.67 -7.03
N GLN A 176 -19.76 19.40 -6.62
CA GLN A 176 -20.53 18.39 -7.32
C GLN A 176 -21.19 17.40 -6.35
N LYS A 177 -22.53 17.41 -6.29
CA LYS A 177 -23.32 16.67 -5.30
C LYS A 177 -23.13 15.14 -5.34
N ASN A 178 -22.87 14.55 -6.51
CA ASN A 178 -22.67 13.11 -6.66
C ASN A 178 -21.23 12.64 -6.41
N MET A 179 -20.32 13.52 -5.96
CA MET A 179 -18.94 13.13 -5.64
C MET A 179 -18.84 12.12 -4.49
N ASN A 180 -19.82 12.11 -3.57
CA ASN A 180 -19.86 11.10 -2.50
C ASN A 180 -19.86 9.68 -3.07
N ASP A 181 -20.81 9.37 -3.96
CA ASP A 181 -21.00 8.03 -4.51
C ASP A 181 -19.92 7.66 -5.54
N GLN A 182 -19.31 8.67 -6.16
CA GLN A 182 -18.19 8.45 -7.07
C GLN A 182 -16.90 8.11 -6.34
N LEU A 183 -16.61 8.76 -5.20
CA LEU A 183 -15.31 8.62 -4.53
C LEU A 183 -15.32 7.60 -3.39
N ILE A 184 -16.46 7.36 -2.75
CA ILE A 184 -16.58 6.51 -1.56
C ILE A 184 -17.47 5.31 -1.85
N CYS A 185 -17.02 4.13 -1.42
CA CYS A 185 -17.76 2.89 -1.50
C CYS A 185 -19.03 2.93 -0.65
N LYS A 186 -19.92 1.96 -0.88
CA LYS A 186 -21.21 1.84 -0.16
C LYS A 186 -21.07 1.49 1.33
N ASP A 187 -19.86 1.22 1.82
CA ASP A 187 -19.55 1.11 3.25
C ASP A 187 -19.36 2.46 3.94
N GLY A 188 -19.30 3.54 3.15
CA GLY A 188 -19.19 4.91 3.64
C GLY A 188 -17.79 5.32 4.10
N ILE A 189 -16.74 4.55 3.86
CA ILE A 189 -15.37 4.92 4.29
C ILE A 189 -14.28 4.56 3.28
N HIS A 190 -14.38 3.42 2.60
CA HIS A 190 -13.34 3.00 1.66
C HIS A 190 -13.52 3.73 0.33
N LEU A 191 -12.41 3.91 -0.38
CA LEU A 191 -12.43 4.58 -1.68
C LEU A 191 -12.85 3.62 -2.80
N THR A 192 -13.61 4.13 -3.75
CA THR A 192 -13.81 3.48 -5.05
C THR A 192 -12.52 3.56 -5.89
N VAL A 193 -12.48 2.91 -7.06
CA VAL A 193 -11.39 3.10 -8.03
C VAL A 193 -11.20 4.58 -8.40
N ALA A 194 -12.30 5.30 -8.66
CA ALA A 194 -12.26 6.73 -8.95
C ALA A 194 -11.79 7.55 -7.74
N GLY A 195 -12.20 7.18 -6.52
CA GLY A 195 -11.71 7.75 -5.27
C GLY A 195 -10.20 7.61 -5.10
N ASN A 196 -9.69 6.38 -5.29
CA ASN A 196 -8.27 6.09 -5.22
C ASN A 196 -7.46 6.94 -6.20
N ARG A 197 -7.90 7.01 -7.46
CA ARG A 197 -7.26 7.86 -8.47
C ARG A 197 -7.32 9.34 -8.11
N TYR A 198 -8.49 9.83 -7.68
CA TYR A 198 -8.72 11.24 -7.38
C TYR A 198 -7.75 11.78 -6.33
N PHE A 199 -7.59 11.07 -5.20
CA PHE A 199 -6.65 11.48 -4.15
C PHE A 199 -5.19 11.21 -4.53
N ALA A 200 -4.92 10.19 -5.36
CA ALA A 200 -3.55 9.85 -5.74
C ALA A 200 -2.89 10.98 -6.53
N LEU A 201 -3.64 11.69 -7.39
CA LEU A 201 -3.12 12.81 -8.17
C LEU A 201 -2.58 13.94 -7.28
N SER A 202 -3.33 14.36 -6.27
CA SER A 202 -2.89 15.41 -5.34
C SER A 202 -1.78 14.94 -4.39
N ALA A 203 -1.81 13.66 -4.00
CA ALA A 203 -0.75 13.06 -3.19
C ALA A 203 0.58 12.99 -3.96
N ALA A 204 0.54 12.53 -5.23
CA ALA A 204 1.70 12.45 -6.10
C ALA A 204 2.31 13.83 -6.35
N LYS A 205 1.49 14.87 -6.50
CA LYS A 205 1.97 16.26 -6.57
C LYS A 205 2.73 16.65 -5.30
N THR A 206 2.13 16.44 -4.13
CA THR A 206 2.76 16.75 -2.82
C THR A 206 4.08 15.99 -2.65
N LEU A 207 4.11 14.71 -3.04
CA LEU A 207 5.30 13.87 -3.01
C LEU A 207 6.38 14.39 -3.96
N THR A 208 6.02 14.78 -5.18
CA THR A 208 6.94 15.30 -6.18
C THR A 208 7.68 16.53 -5.66
N GLU A 209 6.94 17.50 -5.13
CA GLU A 209 7.51 18.72 -4.52
C GLU A 209 8.52 18.40 -3.40
N CYS A 210 8.30 17.29 -2.68
CA CYS A 210 9.22 16.82 -1.63
C CYS A 210 10.43 16.03 -2.17
N LEU A 211 10.30 15.42 -3.35
CA LEU A 211 11.23 14.44 -3.92
C LEU A 211 12.17 15.00 -4.99
N GLU A 212 11.92 16.18 -5.55
CA GLU A 212 12.73 16.79 -6.63
C GLU A 212 14.24 16.83 -6.32
N SER A 213 14.64 16.91 -5.04
CA SER A 213 16.04 16.92 -4.60
C SER A 213 16.59 15.54 -4.16
N LEU A 214 15.80 14.47 -4.20
CA LEU A 214 16.07 13.23 -3.48
C LEU A 214 16.44 11.97 -4.27
N PRO A 215 16.30 11.84 -5.61
CA PRO A 215 16.54 10.54 -6.22
C PRO A 215 18.05 10.20 -6.13
N LYS A 216 18.33 9.22 -5.27
CA LYS A 216 19.66 8.69 -4.95
C LYS A 216 19.83 7.31 -5.57
N LEU A 217 21.07 6.83 -5.58
CA LEU A 217 21.32 5.40 -5.76
C LEU A 217 21.02 4.69 -4.42
N PRO A 218 20.35 3.53 -4.42
CA PRO A 218 20.14 2.79 -3.19
C PRO A 218 21.47 2.48 -2.48
N ALA A 219 21.49 2.56 -1.15
CA ALA A 219 22.73 2.49 -0.37
C ALA A 219 23.45 1.14 -0.44
N LYS A 220 22.71 0.04 -0.60
CA LYS A 220 23.26 -1.34 -0.66
C LYS A 220 23.44 -1.80 -2.09
N SER A 221 24.35 -2.76 -2.31
CA SER A 221 24.59 -3.34 -3.64
C SER A 221 23.39 -4.15 -4.16
N ALA A 222 23.33 -4.35 -5.48
CA ALA A 222 22.30 -5.16 -6.12
C ALA A 222 22.25 -6.61 -5.57
N VAL A 223 23.41 -7.20 -5.26
CA VAL A 223 23.52 -8.55 -4.68
C VAL A 223 22.84 -8.62 -3.32
N VAL A 224 23.08 -7.63 -2.46
CA VAL A 224 22.48 -7.59 -1.12
C VAL A 224 20.97 -7.46 -1.19
N TRP A 225 20.46 -6.58 -2.07
CA TRP A 225 19.02 -6.42 -2.26
C TRP A 225 18.37 -7.67 -2.85
N LEU A 226 19.00 -8.31 -3.82
CA LEU A 226 18.48 -9.52 -4.42
C LEU A 226 18.43 -10.66 -3.41
N ARG A 227 19.50 -10.84 -2.63
CA ARG A 227 19.54 -11.84 -1.56
C ARG A 227 18.40 -11.64 -0.57
N ARG A 228 18.16 -10.39 -0.12
CA ARG A 228 17.03 -10.05 0.77
C ARG A 228 15.68 -10.41 0.16
N ALA A 229 15.50 -10.22 -1.14
CA ALA A 229 14.26 -10.59 -1.83
C ALA A 229 14.07 -12.12 -1.90
N GLU A 230 15.13 -12.85 -2.26
CA GLU A 230 15.07 -14.32 -2.43
C GLU A 230 14.94 -15.07 -1.10
N THR A 231 15.56 -14.55 -0.03
CA THR A 231 15.49 -15.12 1.32
C THR A 231 14.35 -14.52 2.16
N ASN A 232 13.47 -13.71 1.56
CA ASN A 232 12.29 -13.23 2.27
C ASN A 232 11.40 -14.44 2.63
N PRO A 233 11.03 -14.66 3.90
CA PRO A 233 10.36 -15.89 4.33
C PRO A 233 9.07 -16.18 3.55
N ALA A 234 8.23 -15.18 3.33
CA ALA A 234 6.98 -15.35 2.58
C ALA A 234 7.25 -15.69 1.11
N PHE A 235 8.23 -15.04 0.49
CA PHE A 235 8.60 -15.31 -0.89
C PHE A 235 9.18 -16.72 -1.08
N SER A 236 10.13 -17.11 -0.22
CA SER A 236 10.74 -18.44 -0.26
C SER A 236 9.69 -19.54 -0.08
N GLU A 237 8.77 -19.33 0.86
CA GLU A 237 7.69 -20.26 1.17
C GLU A 237 6.65 -20.34 0.04
N CYS A 238 6.25 -19.21 -0.56
CA CYS A 238 5.42 -19.22 -1.76
C CYS A 238 6.08 -19.97 -2.92
N CYS A 239 7.39 -19.79 -3.12
CA CYS A 239 8.12 -20.53 -4.15
C CYS A 239 8.14 -22.03 -3.87
N ARG A 240 8.27 -22.45 -2.61
CA ARG A 240 8.23 -23.85 -2.18
C ARG A 240 6.83 -24.43 -2.39
N ALA A 241 5.80 -23.77 -1.87
CA ALA A 241 4.41 -24.17 -2.01
C ALA A 241 3.95 -24.22 -3.48
N LEU A 242 4.42 -23.31 -4.35
CA LEU A 242 4.17 -23.38 -5.79
C LEU A 242 4.72 -24.67 -6.41
N ARG A 243 5.96 -25.04 -6.07
CA ARG A 243 6.60 -26.28 -6.57
C ARG A 243 5.87 -27.53 -6.09
N GLU A 244 5.41 -27.53 -4.86
CA GLU A 244 4.74 -28.66 -4.21
C GLU A 244 3.23 -28.72 -4.47
N GLY A 245 2.65 -27.72 -5.15
CA GLY A 245 1.21 -27.64 -5.42
C GLY A 245 0.35 -27.15 -4.24
N GLY A 246 0.96 -26.68 -3.15
CA GLY A 246 0.30 -26.17 -1.94
C GLY A 246 0.11 -24.66 -1.85
N LEU A 247 0.35 -23.90 -2.93
CA LEU A 247 0.40 -22.43 -2.91
C LEU A 247 -0.89 -21.79 -2.38
N GLU A 248 -2.06 -22.21 -2.85
CA GLU A 248 -3.33 -21.62 -2.42
C GLU A 248 -3.61 -21.86 -0.92
N LEU A 249 -3.31 -23.07 -0.44
CA LEU A 249 -3.49 -23.43 0.96
C LEU A 249 -2.60 -22.56 1.85
N PHE A 250 -1.33 -22.38 1.47
CA PHE A 250 -0.42 -21.49 2.17
C PHE A 250 -0.93 -20.04 2.18
N LEU A 251 -1.27 -19.48 1.02
CA LEU A 251 -1.69 -18.08 0.93
C LEU A 251 -2.98 -17.77 1.70
N ARG A 252 -3.91 -18.74 1.80
CA ARG A 252 -5.15 -18.61 2.60
C ARG A 252 -4.87 -18.61 4.10
N SER A 253 -3.94 -19.44 4.57
CA SER A 253 -3.66 -19.59 6.00
C SER A 253 -2.69 -18.53 6.54
N ALA A 254 -1.89 -17.91 5.68
CA ALA A 254 -0.75 -17.12 6.12
C ALA A 254 -1.05 -15.64 6.48
N GLY A 255 -2.33 -15.28 6.66
CA GLY A 255 -2.75 -13.97 7.21
C GLY A 255 -2.24 -12.74 6.44
N THR A 256 -2.35 -11.57 7.06
CA THR A 256 -1.97 -10.28 6.43
C THR A 256 -0.47 -10.07 6.33
N TRP A 257 0.33 -10.75 7.17
CA TRP A 257 1.78 -10.58 7.23
C TRP A 257 2.48 -11.09 5.95
N VAL A 258 1.98 -12.16 5.32
CA VAL A 258 2.57 -12.68 4.07
C VAL A 258 2.53 -11.65 2.97
N ARG A 259 1.41 -10.96 2.79
CA ARG A 259 1.30 -9.86 1.82
C ARG A 259 2.35 -8.78 2.06
N LEU A 260 2.52 -8.33 3.31
CA LEU A 260 3.48 -7.28 3.65
C LEU A 260 4.92 -7.75 3.37
N MET A 261 5.24 -9.00 3.67
CA MET A 261 6.53 -9.61 3.34
C MET A 261 6.75 -9.76 1.83
N LEU A 262 5.72 -10.12 1.07
CA LEU A 262 5.78 -10.18 -0.39
C LEU A 262 5.98 -8.78 -1.00
N GLN A 263 5.37 -7.74 -0.43
CA GLN A 263 5.66 -6.35 -0.80
C GLN A 263 7.13 -6.01 -0.55
N GLN A 264 7.71 -6.40 0.60
CA GLN A 264 9.14 -6.22 0.86
C GLN A 264 10.02 -6.94 -0.17
N ALA A 265 9.69 -8.19 -0.50
CA ALA A 265 10.40 -8.97 -1.51
C ALA A 265 10.36 -8.28 -2.88
N ARG A 266 9.19 -7.79 -3.30
CA ARG A 266 9.02 -7.02 -4.55
C ARG A 266 9.91 -5.77 -4.56
N SER A 267 9.85 -4.95 -3.50
CA SER A 267 10.63 -3.71 -3.41
C SER A 267 12.14 -3.97 -3.39
N CYS A 268 12.61 -4.99 -2.66
CA CYS A 268 14.01 -5.40 -2.66
C CYS A 268 14.46 -5.86 -4.05
N ALA A 269 13.64 -6.64 -4.75
CA ALA A 269 13.95 -7.09 -6.11
C ALA A 269 14.01 -5.93 -7.10
N ARG A 270 13.10 -4.95 -7.04
CA ARG A 270 13.14 -3.75 -7.90
C ARG A 270 14.39 -2.90 -7.68
N ARG A 271 14.86 -2.79 -6.43
CA ARG A 271 16.16 -2.15 -6.13
C ARG A 271 17.33 -2.90 -6.75
N ALA A 272 17.33 -4.22 -6.62
CA ALA A 272 18.36 -5.06 -7.23
C ALA A 272 18.37 -4.90 -8.75
N GLU A 273 17.20 -4.85 -9.39
CA GLU A 273 17.05 -4.60 -10.82
C GLU A 273 17.67 -3.25 -11.23
N CYS A 274 17.34 -2.19 -10.49
CA CYS A 274 17.83 -0.83 -10.73
C CYS A 274 19.37 -0.75 -10.68
N LEU A 275 19.97 -1.46 -9.72
CA LEU A 275 21.41 -1.47 -9.46
C LEU A 275 22.19 -2.54 -10.24
N ALA A 276 21.51 -3.47 -10.91
CA ALA A 276 22.14 -4.61 -11.55
C ALA A 276 23.17 -4.17 -12.61
N THR A 277 24.40 -4.68 -12.46
CA THR A 277 25.54 -4.40 -13.36
C THR A 277 25.63 -5.34 -14.55
N ASN A 278 24.88 -6.45 -14.54
CA ASN A 278 24.82 -7.41 -15.63
C ASN A 278 23.38 -7.88 -15.90
N GLN A 279 23.18 -8.46 -17.09
CA GLN A 279 21.86 -8.87 -17.57
C GLN A 279 21.27 -10.05 -16.79
N ALA A 280 22.10 -10.97 -16.30
CA ALA A 280 21.64 -12.14 -15.56
C ALA A 280 20.99 -11.74 -14.22
N MET A 281 21.67 -10.87 -13.46
CA MET A 281 21.18 -10.33 -12.20
C MET A 281 19.91 -9.49 -12.40
N ARG A 282 19.90 -8.63 -13.44
CA ARG A 282 18.71 -7.85 -13.79
C ARG A 282 17.53 -8.75 -14.11
N SER A 283 17.76 -9.84 -14.84
CA SER A 283 16.71 -10.78 -15.19
C SER A 283 16.18 -11.54 -13.99
N LEU A 284 17.05 -11.98 -13.08
CA LEU A 284 16.64 -12.64 -11.84
C LEU A 284 15.84 -11.70 -10.94
N ALA A 285 16.29 -10.46 -10.77
CA ALA A 285 15.57 -9.45 -10.01
C ALA A 285 14.16 -9.17 -10.57
N LYS A 286 14.02 -9.03 -11.89
CA LYS A 286 12.71 -8.89 -12.55
C LYS A 286 11.78 -10.08 -12.28
N ARG A 287 12.30 -11.31 -12.32
CA ARG A 287 11.51 -12.52 -12.01
C ARG A 287 11.02 -12.53 -10.57
N VAL A 288 11.90 -12.26 -9.61
CA VAL A 288 11.54 -12.22 -8.19
C VAL A 288 10.47 -11.15 -7.93
N ALA A 289 10.63 -9.94 -8.51
CA ALA A 289 9.63 -8.87 -8.39
C ALA A 289 8.26 -9.28 -8.96
N ALA A 290 8.24 -9.89 -10.15
CA ALA A 290 7.00 -10.34 -10.79
C ALA A 290 6.32 -11.49 -10.04
N LEU A 291 7.09 -12.45 -9.52
CA LEU A 291 6.57 -13.54 -8.71
C LEU A 291 5.99 -13.03 -7.39
N ALA A 292 6.70 -12.14 -6.68
CA ALA A 292 6.21 -11.55 -5.43
C ALA A 292 4.90 -10.75 -5.64
N ALA A 293 4.82 -10.00 -6.75
CA ALA A 293 3.60 -9.32 -7.16
C ALA A 293 2.46 -10.32 -7.46
N ALA A 294 2.73 -11.39 -8.20
CA ALA A 294 1.74 -12.41 -8.54
C ALA A 294 1.24 -13.17 -7.31
N PHE A 295 2.11 -13.52 -6.35
CA PHE A 295 1.71 -14.13 -5.09
C PHE A 295 0.80 -13.20 -4.27
N SER A 296 1.13 -11.91 -4.21
CA SER A 296 0.31 -10.92 -3.49
C SER A 296 -1.08 -10.75 -4.11
N ALA A 297 -1.14 -10.70 -5.45
CA ALA A 297 -2.40 -10.61 -6.18
C ALA A 297 -3.22 -11.90 -6.08
N LEU A 298 -2.58 -13.07 -6.11
CA LEU A 298 -3.24 -14.34 -5.87
C LEU A 298 -3.82 -14.39 -4.45
N GLN A 299 -3.05 -14.05 -3.42
CA GLN A 299 -3.53 -14.05 -2.04
C GLN A 299 -4.83 -13.23 -1.90
N ARG A 300 -4.88 -12.07 -2.56
CA ARG A 300 -6.06 -11.20 -2.58
C ARG A 300 -7.24 -11.80 -3.36
N ALA A 301 -6.97 -12.56 -4.41
CA ALA A 301 -7.98 -13.25 -5.21
C ALA A 301 -8.50 -14.55 -4.56
N LEU A 302 -7.82 -15.10 -3.55
CA LEU A 302 -8.29 -16.30 -2.85
C LEU A 302 -9.46 -15.92 -1.90
N PRO A 303 -10.63 -16.58 -1.99
CA PRO A 303 -11.74 -16.32 -1.08
C PRO A 303 -11.42 -16.67 0.39
N GLY A 304 -11.97 -15.88 1.32
CA GLY A 304 -11.95 -16.19 2.77
C GLY A 304 -12.88 -17.35 3.10
N GLU A 305 -14.14 -17.28 2.67
CA GLU A 305 -15.16 -18.36 2.66
C GLU A 305 -16.08 -18.16 1.43
N PHE A 306 -16.72 -19.24 0.93
CA PHE A 306 -17.35 -19.50 -0.39
C PHE A 306 -18.09 -18.39 -1.20
N HIS A 307 -17.92 -18.40 -2.54
CA HIS A 307 -18.88 -18.88 -3.58
C HIS A 307 -18.31 -18.63 -5.01
N GLN A 308 -18.53 -19.61 -5.90
CA GLN A 308 -18.32 -19.52 -7.34
C GLN A 308 -19.48 -18.76 -8.01
N PRO A 309 -19.25 -18.02 -9.12
CA PRO A 309 -17.96 -17.66 -9.73
C PRO A 309 -17.19 -16.61 -8.93
N LEU A 310 -15.88 -16.48 -9.19
CA LEU A 310 -15.06 -15.40 -8.61
C LEU A 310 -15.66 -14.03 -8.95
N PRO A 311 -15.85 -13.13 -7.96
CA PRO A 311 -16.20 -11.74 -8.20
C PRO A 311 -15.23 -11.05 -9.18
N SER A 312 -15.71 -10.08 -9.96
CA SER A 312 -14.95 -9.46 -11.06
C SER A 312 -13.63 -8.83 -10.59
N ASP A 313 -13.59 -8.24 -9.40
CA ASP A 313 -12.38 -7.67 -8.80
C ASP A 313 -11.31 -8.73 -8.53
N LYS A 314 -11.69 -9.98 -8.28
CA LYS A 314 -10.74 -11.10 -8.14
C LYS A 314 -10.15 -11.52 -9.48
N VAL A 315 -10.96 -11.53 -10.54
CA VAL A 315 -10.49 -11.78 -11.91
C VAL A 315 -9.51 -10.69 -12.35
N ASP A 316 -9.77 -9.44 -11.99
CA ASP A 316 -8.87 -8.32 -12.26
C ASP A 316 -7.50 -8.50 -11.59
N ASN A 317 -7.46 -8.99 -10.34
CA ASN A 317 -6.19 -9.30 -9.66
C ASN A 317 -5.37 -10.38 -10.39
N ILE A 318 -6.03 -11.45 -10.85
CA ILE A 318 -5.38 -12.52 -11.60
C ILE A 318 -4.86 -12.01 -12.96
N THR A 319 -5.67 -11.20 -13.66
CA THR A 319 -5.30 -10.57 -14.93
C THR A 319 -4.10 -9.64 -14.76
N TRP A 320 -4.10 -8.83 -13.70
CA TRP A 320 -2.98 -7.97 -13.35
C TRP A 320 -1.71 -8.79 -13.07
N ALA A 321 -1.81 -9.87 -12.29
CA ALA A 321 -0.68 -10.76 -11.99
C ALA A 321 -0.09 -11.40 -13.25
N LEU A 322 -0.93 -11.88 -14.17
CA LEU A 322 -0.50 -12.43 -15.46
C LEU A 322 0.25 -11.38 -16.30
N THR A 323 -0.15 -10.11 -16.23
CA THR A 323 0.56 -9.01 -16.91
C THR A 323 1.98 -8.83 -16.35
N GLN A 324 2.13 -8.86 -15.02
CA GLN A 324 3.46 -8.77 -14.38
C GLN A 324 4.36 -9.95 -14.79
N LEU A 325 3.83 -11.17 -14.79
CA LEU A 325 4.57 -12.38 -15.17
C LEU A 325 4.93 -12.41 -16.66
N LYS A 326 4.07 -11.87 -17.54
CA LYS A 326 4.33 -11.80 -18.99
C LYS A 326 5.48 -10.84 -19.32
N ALA A 327 5.64 -9.77 -18.54
CA ALA A 327 6.73 -8.81 -18.70
C ALA A 327 8.07 -9.30 -18.11
N ALA A 328 8.04 -10.36 -17.30
CA ALA A 328 9.24 -10.92 -16.67
C ALA A 328 10.00 -11.86 -17.62
N PRO A 329 11.34 -11.94 -17.52
CA PRO A 329 12.12 -12.97 -18.21
C PRO A 329 11.60 -14.37 -17.83
N ARG A 330 11.47 -15.26 -18.81
CA ARG A 330 10.98 -16.62 -18.54
C ARG A 330 11.95 -17.41 -17.67
N ASP A 331 11.38 -18.19 -16.75
CA ASP A 331 12.01 -19.33 -16.08
C ASP A 331 10.92 -20.33 -15.69
N HIS A 332 11.33 -21.50 -15.21
CA HIS A 332 10.40 -22.55 -14.81
C HIS A 332 9.37 -22.10 -13.76
N ARG A 333 9.74 -21.22 -12.82
CA ARG A 333 8.84 -20.73 -11.76
C ARG A 333 7.80 -19.75 -12.32
N VAL A 334 8.22 -18.84 -13.20
CA VAL A 334 7.33 -17.91 -13.89
C VAL A 334 6.32 -18.68 -14.74
N ASP A 335 6.78 -19.67 -15.51
CA ASP A 335 5.90 -20.49 -16.34
C ASP A 335 4.92 -21.32 -15.49
N GLN A 336 5.40 -21.91 -14.38
CA GLN A 336 4.55 -22.63 -13.42
C GLN A 336 3.48 -21.72 -12.80
N MET A 337 3.85 -20.51 -12.38
CA MET A 337 2.92 -19.55 -11.82
C MET A 337 1.89 -19.06 -12.86
N GLN A 338 2.31 -18.79 -14.10
CA GLN A 338 1.39 -18.44 -15.18
C GLN A 338 0.38 -19.55 -15.45
N LYS A 339 0.83 -20.81 -15.50
CA LYS A 339 -0.05 -21.98 -15.65
C LYS A 339 -1.05 -22.06 -14.51
N HIS A 340 -0.60 -21.93 -13.26
CA HIS A 340 -1.44 -21.97 -12.07
C HIS A 340 -2.53 -20.89 -12.09
N LEU A 341 -2.16 -19.63 -12.36
CA LEU A 341 -3.11 -18.52 -12.45
C LEU A 341 -4.15 -18.70 -13.58
N ARG A 342 -3.74 -19.25 -14.73
CA ARG A 342 -4.68 -19.57 -15.81
C ARG A 342 -5.67 -20.65 -15.38
N THR A 343 -5.22 -21.68 -14.68
CA THR A 343 -6.13 -22.71 -14.16
C THR A 343 -7.20 -22.12 -13.24
N ILE A 344 -6.84 -21.16 -12.38
CA ILE A 344 -7.80 -20.45 -11.52
C ILE A 344 -8.77 -19.59 -12.36
N SER A 345 -8.27 -18.92 -13.40
CA SER A 345 -9.10 -18.04 -14.25
C SER A 345 -10.07 -18.80 -15.17
N TYR A 346 -9.72 -20.01 -15.61
CA TYR A 346 -10.52 -20.82 -16.54
C TYR A 346 -11.39 -21.88 -15.86
N ASN A 347 -11.09 -22.21 -14.61
CA ASN A 347 -11.82 -23.23 -13.86
C ASN A 347 -12.47 -22.59 -12.64
N PRO A 348 -13.71 -22.07 -12.79
CA PRO A 348 -14.55 -21.76 -11.65
C PRO A 348 -14.94 -23.09 -10.97
N ARG A 349 -13.99 -23.74 -10.25
CA ARG A 349 -14.20 -25.00 -9.50
C ARG A 349 -15.26 -24.91 -8.42
#